data_AF-A0A3N2FLU6-F1
#
_entry.id   AF-A0A3N2FLU6-F1
#
_cell.length_a   1.000
_cell.length_b   1.000
_cell.length_c   1.000
_cell.angle_alpha   90.00
_cell.angle_beta   90.00
_cell.angle_gamma   90.00
#
_symmetry.space_group_name_H-M   'P 1'
#
loop_
_entity.id
_entity.type
_entity.pdbx_description
1 polymer ?
#
loop_
_entity_poly.entity_id
_entity_poly.type
_entity_poly.pdbx_seq_one_letter_code
_entity_poly.pdbx_strand_id
1 'polypeptide(L)'
;MKRGAGVDEVAAVVHRLSVLLAAGVAPASALAHLAASDDSEAAGAARRRRLLRAVAVEAARGGDVTAALLAGVPASRREEGRRAGERAPRRRESAARGSRDRGEETAWAALAACWRVAADSGAPIAAALGELAESLRELGRARRDIEVALAGPLATSRVVGGLPLVALGFGTLLGFDVLGVLIGTVPGLVCLVGGLGLMLGAVAWTRRLVRGAGPGDPAPGLALDLLAVALAGGGSIGGGRERVLAALAECGLASGPPALAAAEPVLALSSAAGVPAGRLLRSEAALARVRAASEARERAARLGVTLLLPLGVCVLPAFLLLGVAPMMISVLLSTFAGQR
;
A
#
# COMPACT_ATOMS: atom_id res chain seq x y z
N MET A 1 3.81 -13.12 2.31
CA MET A 1 2.45 -12.59 2.03
C MET A 1 2.55 -11.37 1.14
N LYS A 2 1.96 -11.41 -0.05
CA LYS A 2 2.13 -10.40 -1.12
C LYS A 2 1.33 -9.13 -0.81
N ARG A 3 1.88 -7.94 -1.03
CA ARG A 3 1.18 -6.66 -0.73
C ARG A 3 0.01 -6.38 -1.69
N GLY A 4 -0.03 -7.05 -2.85
CA GLY A 4 -1.12 -6.91 -3.83
C GLY A 4 -2.37 -7.77 -3.57
N ALA A 5 -2.25 -8.87 -2.82
CA ALA A 5 -3.31 -9.88 -2.72
C ALA A 5 -4.64 -9.34 -2.18
N GLY A 6 -4.61 -8.41 -1.22
CA GLY A 6 -5.85 -7.85 -0.65
C GLY A 6 -6.67 -7.01 -1.62
N VAL A 7 -6.04 -6.26 -2.53
CA VAL A 7 -6.76 -5.46 -3.54
C VAL A 7 -7.40 -6.37 -4.58
N ASP A 8 -6.68 -7.42 -5.01
CA ASP A 8 -7.18 -8.37 -6.00
C ASP A 8 -8.42 -9.12 -5.51
N GLU A 9 -8.42 -9.50 -4.22
CA GLU A 9 -9.56 -10.14 -3.56
C GLU A 9 -10.79 -9.22 -3.54
N VAL A 10 -10.60 -7.94 -3.18
CA VAL A 10 -11.69 -6.96 -3.22
C VAL A 10 -12.16 -6.75 -4.66
N ALA A 11 -11.26 -6.61 -5.63
CA ALA A 11 -11.62 -6.46 -7.03
C ALA A 11 -12.42 -7.66 -7.57
N ALA A 12 -12.09 -8.88 -7.14
CA ALA A 12 -12.85 -10.09 -7.47
C ALA A 12 -14.27 -10.05 -6.87
N VAL A 13 -14.40 -9.62 -5.61
CA VAL A 13 -15.71 -9.43 -4.96
C VAL A 13 -16.54 -8.37 -5.69
N VAL A 14 -15.97 -7.19 -5.98
CA VAL A 14 -16.67 -6.12 -6.71
C VAL A 14 -17.11 -6.59 -8.09
N HIS A 15 -16.26 -7.32 -8.80
CA HIS A 15 -16.63 -7.86 -10.10
C HIS A 15 -17.78 -8.86 -10.03
N ARG A 16 -17.73 -9.83 -9.12
CA ARG A 16 -18.81 -10.81 -8.96
C ARG A 16 -20.12 -10.12 -8.54
N LEU A 17 -20.04 -9.09 -7.69
CA LEU A 17 -21.19 -8.26 -7.31
C LEU A 17 -21.78 -7.55 -8.54
N SER A 18 -20.93 -6.92 -9.37
CA SER A 18 -21.35 -6.32 -10.64
C SER A 18 -22.08 -7.32 -11.54
N VAL A 19 -21.54 -8.53 -11.73
CA VAL A 19 -22.15 -9.59 -12.55
C VAL A 19 -23.51 -10.03 -12.00
N LEU A 20 -23.61 -10.27 -10.70
CA LEU A 20 -24.87 -10.69 -10.06
C LEU A 20 -25.95 -9.61 -10.18
N LEU A 21 -25.60 -8.35 -9.95
CA LEU A 21 -26.53 -7.22 -10.08
C LEU A 21 -26.95 -7.02 -11.55
N ALA A 22 -26.03 -7.17 -12.50
CA ALA A 22 -26.34 -7.10 -13.93
C ALA A 22 -27.29 -8.24 -14.36
N ALA A 23 -27.23 -9.40 -13.71
CA ALA A 23 -28.14 -10.52 -13.92
C ALA A 23 -29.51 -10.33 -13.20
N GLY A 24 -29.74 -9.19 -12.53
CA GLY A 24 -31.00 -8.89 -11.84
C GLY A 24 -31.10 -9.45 -10.42
N VAL A 25 -30.02 -10.00 -9.86
CA VAL A 25 -30.01 -10.46 -8.47
C VAL A 25 -30.05 -9.25 -7.53
N ALA A 26 -30.95 -9.26 -6.54
CA ALA A 26 -31.06 -8.18 -5.57
C ALA A 26 -29.76 -8.00 -4.75
N PRO A 27 -29.38 -6.75 -4.37
CA PRO A 27 -28.14 -6.47 -3.63
C PRO A 27 -27.90 -7.33 -2.38
N ALA A 28 -28.92 -7.49 -1.53
CA ALA A 28 -28.82 -8.29 -0.31
C ALA A 28 -28.50 -9.76 -0.62
N SER A 29 -29.21 -10.34 -1.59
CA SER A 29 -28.98 -11.71 -2.05
C SER A 29 -27.58 -11.84 -2.68
N ALA A 30 -27.18 -10.92 -3.55
CA ALA A 30 -25.87 -10.97 -4.19
C ALA A 30 -24.73 -10.97 -3.16
N LEU A 31 -24.79 -10.10 -2.16
CA LEU A 31 -23.81 -10.04 -1.06
C LEU A 31 -23.82 -11.31 -0.19
N ALA A 32 -25.01 -11.89 0.08
CA ALA A 32 -25.12 -13.14 0.82
C ALA A 32 -24.49 -14.32 0.06
N HIS A 33 -24.71 -14.42 -1.26
CA HIS A 33 -24.07 -15.44 -2.10
C HIS A 33 -22.54 -15.30 -2.08
N LEU A 34 -22.02 -14.07 -2.19
CA LEU A 34 -20.58 -13.81 -2.11
C LEU A 34 -20.00 -14.22 -0.76
N ALA A 35 -20.70 -13.92 0.33
CA ALA A 35 -20.26 -14.29 1.67
C ALA A 35 -20.30 -15.80 1.97
N ALA A 36 -21.15 -16.55 1.24
CA ALA A 36 -21.25 -18.00 1.31
C ALA A 36 -20.19 -18.69 0.42
N SER A 37 -19.89 -18.12 -0.75
CA SER A 37 -18.95 -18.67 -1.75
C SER A 37 -17.47 -18.31 -1.55
N ASP A 38 -17.14 -17.51 -0.53
CA ASP A 38 -15.75 -17.11 -0.26
C ASP A 38 -15.00 -18.24 0.44
N ASP A 39 -14.55 -19.23 -0.35
CA ASP A 39 -13.73 -20.35 0.09
C ASP A 39 -12.23 -19.98 0.23
N SER A 40 -11.89 -18.69 0.14
CA SER A 40 -10.49 -18.25 0.25
C SER A 40 -9.92 -18.60 1.62
N GLU A 41 -8.78 -19.30 1.63
CA GLU A 41 -7.95 -19.55 2.82
C GLU A 41 -6.97 -18.40 3.09
N ALA A 42 -7.00 -17.34 2.27
CA ALA A 42 -6.11 -16.20 2.44
C ALA A 42 -6.33 -15.54 3.81
N ALA A 43 -5.24 -15.07 4.42
CA ALA A 43 -5.33 -14.27 5.63
C ALA A 43 -6.25 -13.06 5.39
N GLY A 44 -7.27 -12.91 6.26
CA GLY A 44 -8.30 -11.88 6.11
C GLY A 44 -9.63 -12.38 5.53
N ALA A 45 -9.70 -13.58 4.95
CA ALA A 45 -10.94 -14.12 4.39
C ALA A 45 -12.07 -14.22 5.43
N ALA A 46 -11.77 -14.66 6.65
CA ALA A 46 -12.76 -14.68 7.74
C ALA A 46 -13.30 -13.27 8.08
N ARG A 47 -12.47 -12.22 7.98
CA ARG A 47 -12.90 -10.83 8.17
C ARG A 47 -13.75 -10.36 7.01
N ARG A 48 -13.36 -10.64 5.76
CA ARG A 48 -14.14 -10.32 4.55
C ARG A 48 -15.50 -11.00 4.55
N ARG A 49 -15.56 -12.31 4.85
CA ARG A 49 -16.82 -13.05 5.01
C ARG A 49 -17.73 -12.42 6.05
N ARG A 50 -17.20 -12.06 7.23
CA ARG A 50 -17.97 -11.38 8.28
C ARG A 50 -18.49 -10.03 7.80
N LEU A 51 -17.66 -9.25 7.11
CA LEU A 51 -18.05 -7.96 6.52
C LEU A 51 -19.18 -8.15 5.50
N LEU A 52 -19.01 -9.03 4.51
CA LEU A 52 -20.01 -9.30 3.49
C LEU A 52 -21.34 -9.79 4.08
N ARG A 53 -21.31 -10.64 5.11
CA ARG A 53 -22.54 -11.05 5.84
C ARG A 53 -23.21 -9.87 6.52
N ALA A 54 -22.44 -9.01 7.20
CA ALA A 54 -22.99 -7.83 7.86
C ALA A 54 -23.63 -6.87 6.85
N VAL A 55 -22.96 -6.62 5.72
CA VAL A 55 -23.48 -5.76 4.64
C VAL A 55 -24.72 -6.38 3.98
N ALA A 56 -24.75 -7.70 3.78
CA ALA A 56 -25.93 -8.40 3.26
C ALA A 56 -27.14 -8.27 4.18
N VAL A 57 -26.95 -8.39 5.50
CA VAL A 57 -28.01 -8.21 6.49
C VAL A 57 -28.51 -6.76 6.50
N GLU A 58 -27.61 -5.78 6.42
CA GLU A 58 -28.00 -4.37 6.36
C GLU A 58 -28.78 -4.04 5.08
N ALA A 59 -28.31 -4.55 3.93
CA ALA A 59 -29.01 -4.41 2.65
C ALA A 59 -30.42 -5.07 2.69
N ALA A 60 -30.57 -6.23 3.33
CA ALA A 60 -31.86 -6.91 3.46
C ALA A 60 -32.87 -6.11 4.30
N ARG A 61 -32.39 -5.28 5.24
CA ARG A 61 -33.21 -4.40 6.07
C ARG A 61 -33.53 -3.06 5.39
N GLY A 62 -32.99 -2.81 4.19
CA GLY A 62 -33.07 -1.51 3.53
C GLY A 62 -32.24 -0.43 4.24
N GLY A 63 -31.23 -0.83 5.02
CA GLY A 63 -30.34 0.07 5.75
C GLY A 63 -29.22 0.67 4.90
N ASP A 64 -28.30 1.37 5.54
CA ASP A 64 -27.20 2.06 4.86
C ASP A 64 -26.05 1.10 4.51
N VAL A 65 -26.07 0.60 3.27
CA VAL A 65 -25.04 -0.29 2.71
C VAL A 65 -23.64 0.35 2.73
N THR A 66 -23.55 1.66 2.52
CA THR A 66 -22.28 2.40 2.54
C THR A 66 -21.69 2.38 3.94
N ALA A 67 -22.50 2.66 4.97
CA ALA A 67 -22.07 2.61 6.36
C ALA A 67 -21.61 1.19 6.76
N ALA A 68 -22.34 0.15 6.31
CA ALA A 68 -21.97 -1.25 6.57
C ALA A 68 -20.65 -1.65 5.87
N LEU A 69 -20.43 -1.23 4.62
CA LEU A 69 -19.17 -1.44 3.91
C LEU A 69 -17.99 -0.77 4.65
N LEU A 70 -18.22 0.45 5.16
CA LEU A 70 -17.23 1.18 5.93
C LEU A 70 -17.01 0.58 7.34
N ALA A 71 -17.98 -0.11 7.94
CA ALA A 71 -17.81 -0.76 9.24
C ALA A 71 -16.67 -1.80 9.25
N GLY A 72 -16.32 -2.33 8.07
CA GLY A 72 -15.14 -3.17 7.87
C GLY A 72 -13.80 -2.42 7.91
N VAL A 73 -13.79 -1.09 7.80
CA VAL A 73 -12.60 -0.23 7.76
C VAL A 73 -12.33 0.36 9.16
N PRO A 74 -11.08 0.30 9.69
CA PRO A 74 -10.76 0.80 11.03
C PRO A 74 -11.02 2.31 11.19
N ALA A 75 -11.51 2.71 12.37
CA ALA A 75 -11.94 4.07 12.68
C ALA A 75 -10.83 5.14 12.52
N SER A 76 -9.56 4.76 12.70
CA SER A 76 -8.40 5.65 12.56
C SER A 76 -8.31 6.34 11.20
N ARG A 77 -8.89 5.76 10.14
CA ARG A 77 -8.90 6.33 8.81
C ARG A 77 -10.01 7.36 8.58
N ARG A 78 -11.15 7.20 9.26
CA ARG A 78 -12.26 8.19 9.20
C ARG A 78 -11.79 9.54 9.76
N GLU A 79 -10.88 9.50 10.73
CA GLU A 79 -10.23 10.67 11.31
C GLU A 79 -9.10 11.23 10.43
N GLU A 80 -8.29 10.39 9.79
CA GLU A 80 -7.26 10.84 8.83
C GLU A 80 -7.86 11.52 7.58
N GLY A 81 -8.99 11.03 7.06
CA GLY A 81 -9.71 11.68 5.95
C GLY A 81 -10.23 13.08 6.31
N ARG A 82 -10.73 13.26 7.54
CA ARG A 82 -11.11 14.59 8.07
C ARG A 82 -9.91 15.52 8.23
N ARG A 83 -8.77 15.01 8.71
CA ARG A 83 -7.56 15.82 8.95
C ARG A 83 -6.75 16.11 7.68
N ALA A 84 -6.84 15.27 6.64
CA ALA A 84 -6.14 15.49 5.38
C ALA A 84 -6.69 16.69 4.58
N GLY A 85 -7.90 17.16 4.88
CA GLY A 85 -8.44 18.44 4.39
C GLY A 85 -7.73 19.67 4.98
N GLU A 86 -7.02 19.53 6.10
CA GLU A 86 -6.30 20.60 6.80
C GLU A 86 -4.78 20.26 6.88
N ARG A 87 -4.04 20.64 5.83
CA ARG A 87 -2.56 20.75 5.73
C ARG A 87 -1.63 19.70 6.42
N ALA A 88 -0.78 19.12 5.57
CA ALA A 88 0.61 18.63 5.75
C ALA A 88 0.89 17.46 6.74
N PRO A 89 1.59 16.39 6.31
CA PRO A 89 1.77 15.19 7.12
C PRO A 89 2.94 15.37 8.12
N ARG A 90 2.62 15.53 9.40
CA ARG A 90 3.56 15.21 10.50
C ARG A 90 3.24 13.84 11.11
N ARG A 91 4.04 12.86 10.66
CA ARG A 91 4.69 11.77 11.42
C ARG A 91 4.00 11.27 12.72
N ARG A 92 3.55 10.00 12.76
CA ARG A 92 4.17 8.89 13.53
C ARG A 92 3.41 7.55 13.44
N GLU A 93 4.22 6.50 13.36
CA GLU A 93 4.04 5.13 13.89
C GLU A 93 2.74 4.35 13.64
N SER A 94 2.72 3.59 12.54
CA SER A 94 2.45 2.14 12.56
C SER A 94 2.79 1.53 11.18
N ALA A 95 4.08 1.27 10.92
CA ALA A 95 4.59 1.21 9.54
C ALA A 95 4.78 -0.19 8.92
N ALA A 96 4.72 -1.29 9.68
CA ALA A 96 5.10 -2.61 9.14
C ALA A 96 3.94 -3.62 8.98
N ARG A 97 2.96 -3.62 9.89
CA ARG A 97 1.74 -4.45 9.75
C ARG A 97 0.63 -3.74 8.95
N GLY A 98 0.59 -2.40 8.96
CA GLY A 98 -0.44 -1.61 8.28
C GLY A 98 -0.30 -1.48 6.76
N SER A 99 0.81 -1.88 6.13
CA SER A 99 0.95 -1.66 4.67
C SER A 99 0.18 -2.65 3.80
N ARG A 100 -0.15 -3.85 4.31
CA ARG A 100 -0.95 -4.84 3.58
C ARG A 100 -2.44 -4.53 3.72
N ASP A 101 -2.87 -4.16 4.93
CA ASP A 101 -4.27 -3.79 5.23
C ASP A 101 -4.68 -2.50 4.50
N ARG A 102 -3.80 -1.48 4.45
CA ARG A 102 -4.11 -0.19 3.80
C ARG A 102 -4.58 -0.30 2.35
N GLY A 103 -4.08 -1.29 1.60
CA GLY A 103 -4.48 -1.47 0.21
C GLY A 103 -5.90 -2.00 0.06
N GLU A 104 -6.21 -3.03 0.84
CA GLU A 104 -7.53 -3.67 0.91
C GLU A 104 -8.56 -2.70 1.49
N GLU A 105 -8.21 -1.96 2.54
CA GLU A 105 -9.05 -0.90 3.14
C GLU A 105 -9.40 0.21 2.13
N THR A 106 -8.44 0.65 1.31
CA THR A 106 -8.75 1.62 0.24
C THR A 106 -9.73 1.05 -0.77
N ALA A 107 -9.58 -0.22 -1.15
CA ALA A 107 -10.45 -0.86 -2.13
C ALA A 107 -11.89 -0.97 -1.58
N TRP A 108 -12.06 -1.33 -0.29
CA TRP A 108 -13.37 -1.33 0.37
C TRP A 108 -13.98 0.07 0.48
N ALA A 109 -13.17 1.09 0.80
CA ALA A 109 -13.64 2.48 0.83
C ALA A 109 -14.01 3.00 -0.58
N ALA A 110 -13.29 2.59 -1.62
CA ALA A 110 -13.62 2.93 -3.01
C ALA A 110 -14.92 2.26 -3.46
N LEU A 111 -15.16 1.01 -3.03
CA LEU A 111 -16.44 0.33 -3.23
C LEU A 111 -17.58 1.08 -2.54
N ALA A 112 -17.41 1.46 -1.26
CA ALA A 112 -18.40 2.23 -0.52
C ALA A 112 -18.71 3.58 -1.19
N ALA A 113 -17.68 4.31 -1.63
CA ALA A 113 -17.85 5.59 -2.34
C ALA A 113 -18.57 5.41 -3.68
N CYS A 114 -18.22 4.38 -4.46
CA CYS A 114 -18.90 4.06 -5.72
C CYS A 114 -20.37 3.69 -5.50
N TRP A 115 -20.65 2.88 -4.48
CA TRP A 115 -22.02 2.50 -4.11
C TRP A 115 -22.85 3.73 -3.71
N ARG A 116 -22.32 4.58 -2.83
CA ARG A 116 -22.97 5.85 -2.41
C ARG A 116 -23.24 6.74 -3.61
N VAL A 117 -22.23 7.01 -4.43
CA VAL A 117 -22.38 7.90 -5.60
C VAL A 117 -23.41 7.35 -6.58
N ALA A 118 -23.39 6.05 -6.88
CA ALA A 118 -24.35 5.44 -7.79
C ALA A 118 -25.79 5.46 -7.22
N ALA A 119 -25.95 5.22 -5.92
CA ALA A 119 -27.25 5.31 -5.25
C ALA A 119 -27.80 6.74 -5.24
N ASP A 120 -26.96 7.73 -4.93
CA ASP A 120 -27.38 9.14 -4.81
C ASP A 120 -27.59 9.81 -6.18
N SER A 121 -26.91 9.34 -7.23
CA SER A 121 -27.07 9.85 -8.59
C SER A 121 -28.09 9.07 -9.42
N GLY A 122 -28.50 7.87 -8.99
CA GLY A 122 -29.33 6.96 -9.78
C GLY A 122 -28.58 6.28 -10.93
N ALA A 123 -27.24 6.28 -10.92
CA ALA A 123 -26.45 5.64 -11.96
C ALA A 123 -26.59 4.11 -11.94
N PRO A 124 -26.45 3.42 -13.09
CA PRO A 124 -26.52 1.96 -13.16
C PRO A 124 -25.42 1.30 -12.31
N ILE A 125 -25.76 0.88 -11.09
CA ILE A 125 -24.80 0.42 -10.08
C ILE A 125 -23.98 -0.79 -10.56
N ALA A 126 -24.59 -1.71 -11.31
CA ALA A 126 -23.90 -2.87 -11.86
C ALA A 126 -22.76 -2.46 -12.81
N ALA A 127 -22.99 -1.46 -13.67
CA ALA A 127 -21.98 -0.93 -14.58
C ALA A 127 -20.89 -0.15 -13.82
N ALA A 128 -21.27 0.69 -12.86
CA ALA A 128 -20.34 1.44 -12.02
C ALA A 128 -19.39 0.53 -11.23
N LEU A 129 -19.91 -0.58 -10.67
CA LEU A 129 -19.10 -1.59 -10.00
C LEU A 129 -18.21 -2.37 -10.96
N GLY A 130 -18.68 -2.62 -12.19
CA GLY A 130 -17.86 -3.26 -13.24
C GLY A 130 -16.63 -2.42 -13.59
N GLU A 131 -16.83 -1.11 -13.78
CA GLU A 131 -15.75 -0.15 -14.02
C GLU A 131 -14.79 -0.05 -12.83
N LEU A 132 -15.33 0.03 -11.60
CA LEU A 132 -14.52 0.03 -10.38
C LEU A 132 -13.68 -1.25 -10.25
N ALA A 133 -14.26 -2.41 -10.54
CA ALA A 133 -13.55 -3.68 -10.48
C ALA A 133 -12.33 -3.70 -11.41
N GLU A 134 -12.45 -3.16 -12.62
CA GLU A 134 -11.32 -3.09 -13.55
C GLU A 134 -10.26 -2.09 -13.07
N SER A 135 -10.68 -0.92 -12.56
CA SER A 135 -9.79 0.06 -11.94
C SER A 135 -9.00 -0.55 -10.76
N LEU A 136 -9.66 -1.33 -9.89
CA LEU A 136 -8.99 -2.03 -8.79
C LEU A 136 -8.04 -3.14 -9.28
N ARG A 137 -8.36 -3.86 -10.36
CA ARG A 137 -7.46 -4.85 -10.98
C ARG A 137 -6.22 -4.20 -11.57
N GLU A 138 -6.36 -3.06 -12.26
CA GLU A 138 -5.23 -2.28 -12.76
C GLU A 138 -4.30 -1.86 -11.61
N LEU A 139 -4.87 -1.39 -10.49
CA LEU A 139 -4.09 -1.05 -9.29
C LEU A 139 -3.40 -2.28 -8.69
N GLY A 140 -4.08 -3.43 -8.64
CA GLY A 140 -3.51 -4.70 -8.20
C GLY A 140 -2.32 -5.13 -9.08
N ARG A 141 -2.49 -5.09 -10.41
CA ARG A 141 -1.44 -5.36 -11.41
C ARG A 141 -0.23 -4.45 -11.20
N ALA A 142 -0.44 -3.13 -11.14
CA ALA A 142 0.64 -2.16 -10.95
C ALA A 142 1.41 -2.39 -9.63
N ARG A 143 0.73 -2.74 -8.54
CA ARG A 143 1.39 -3.07 -7.26
C ARG A 143 2.21 -4.35 -7.33
N ARG A 144 1.72 -5.38 -8.04
CA ARG A 144 2.49 -6.62 -8.28
C ARG A 144 3.73 -6.36 -9.11
N ASP A 145 3.63 -5.56 -10.17
CA ASP A 145 4.80 -5.20 -10.99
C ASP A 145 5.90 -4.56 -10.14
N ILE A 146 5.53 -3.63 -9.24
CA ILE A 146 6.47 -2.97 -8.31
C ILE A 146 7.05 -3.99 -7.32
N GLU A 147 6.22 -4.90 -6.79
CA GLU A 147 6.68 -5.95 -5.87
C GLU A 147 7.70 -6.88 -6.55
N VAL A 148 7.47 -7.25 -7.82
CA VAL A 148 8.40 -8.02 -8.64
C VAL A 148 9.69 -7.24 -8.90
N ALA A 149 9.59 -5.97 -9.31
CA ALA A 149 10.77 -5.14 -9.59
C ALA A 149 11.66 -4.93 -8.36
N LEU A 150 11.07 -4.83 -7.15
CA LEU A 150 11.80 -4.66 -5.89
C LEU A 150 12.30 -5.97 -5.27
N ALA A 151 11.86 -7.14 -5.77
CA ALA A 151 12.22 -8.42 -5.18
C ALA A 151 13.74 -8.68 -5.25
N GLY A 152 14.36 -8.40 -6.39
CA GLY A 152 15.81 -8.55 -6.59
C GLY A 152 16.65 -7.68 -5.66
N PRO A 153 16.50 -6.33 -5.70
CA PRO A 153 17.27 -5.42 -4.85
C PRO A 153 17.08 -5.68 -3.34
N LEU A 154 15.87 -6.06 -2.91
CA LEU A 154 15.63 -6.37 -1.50
C LEU A 154 16.23 -7.72 -1.09
N ALA A 155 16.24 -8.72 -1.98
CA ALA A 155 16.86 -10.01 -1.70
C ALA A 155 18.37 -9.86 -1.47
N THR A 156 19.08 -9.15 -2.36
CA THR A 156 20.53 -8.91 -2.23
C THR A 156 20.86 -8.12 -0.97
N SER A 157 20.06 -7.07 -0.66
CA SER A 157 20.26 -6.28 0.56
C SER A 157 20.16 -7.12 1.85
N ARG A 158 19.28 -8.12 1.88
CA ARG A 158 19.14 -9.03 3.04
C ARG A 158 20.32 -9.98 3.17
N VAL A 159 20.81 -10.51 2.05
CA VAL A 159 21.99 -11.39 2.04
C VAL A 159 23.21 -10.64 2.55
N VAL A 160 23.49 -9.46 1.99
CA VAL A 160 24.64 -8.63 2.40
C VAL A 160 24.48 -8.12 3.83
N GLY A 161 23.25 -7.75 4.25
CA GLY A 161 22.98 -7.39 5.63
C GLY A 161 23.23 -8.52 6.64
N GLY A 162 23.20 -9.79 6.20
CA GLY A 162 23.56 -10.95 7.02
C GLY A 162 25.07 -11.22 7.10
N LEU A 163 25.90 -10.57 6.27
CA LEU A 163 27.33 -10.85 6.17
C LEU A 163 28.09 -10.69 7.50
N PRO A 164 27.84 -9.66 8.34
CA PRO A 164 28.54 -9.53 9.62
C PRO A 164 28.28 -10.71 10.58
N LEU A 165 27.09 -11.31 10.54
CA LEU A 165 26.77 -12.50 11.35
C LEU A 165 27.52 -13.73 10.85
N VAL A 166 27.62 -13.88 9.52
CA VAL A 166 28.42 -14.95 8.90
C VAL A 166 29.90 -14.79 9.26
N ALA A 167 30.42 -13.54 9.26
CA ALA A 167 31.79 -13.24 9.65
C ALA A 167 32.09 -13.66 11.10
N LEU A 168 31.19 -13.34 12.03
CA LEU A 168 31.31 -13.77 13.43
C LEU A 168 31.35 -15.30 13.53
N GLY A 169 30.43 -15.99 12.85
CA GLY A 169 30.37 -17.46 12.85
C GLY A 169 31.66 -18.09 12.30
N PHE A 170 32.18 -17.56 11.20
CA PHE A 170 33.43 -18.05 10.60
C PHE A 170 34.64 -17.82 11.50
N GLY A 171 34.72 -16.65 12.15
CA GLY A 171 35.79 -16.35 13.11
C GLY A 171 35.79 -17.33 14.29
N THR A 172 34.61 -17.66 14.83
CA THR A 172 34.50 -18.68 15.89
C THR A 172 34.85 -20.09 15.41
N LEU A 173 34.50 -20.43 14.16
CA LEU A 173 34.80 -21.75 13.58
C LEU A 173 36.29 -21.97 13.32
N LEU A 174 37.01 -20.91 12.95
CA LEU A 174 38.46 -20.92 12.78
C LEU A 174 39.23 -20.98 14.12
N GLY A 175 38.53 -21.02 15.26
CA GLY A 175 39.13 -21.14 16.59
C GLY A 175 39.59 -19.82 17.20
N PHE A 176 39.27 -18.67 16.58
CA PHE A 176 39.51 -17.37 17.22
C PHE A 176 38.52 -17.15 18.35
N ASP A 177 38.98 -16.67 19.51
CA ASP A 177 38.11 -16.28 20.63
C ASP A 177 37.47 -14.90 20.38
N VAL A 178 36.73 -14.81 19.28
CA VAL A 178 36.08 -13.57 18.82
C VAL A 178 35.08 -13.10 19.87
N LEU A 179 34.29 -14.02 20.43
CA LEU A 179 33.27 -13.70 21.43
C LEU A 179 33.89 -13.24 22.76
N GLY A 180 34.94 -13.93 23.23
CA GLY A 180 35.67 -13.54 24.43
C GLY A 180 36.37 -12.19 24.27
N VAL A 181 36.99 -11.91 23.12
CA VAL A 181 37.59 -10.60 22.84
C VAL A 181 36.53 -9.50 22.74
N LEU A 182 35.43 -9.76 22.05
CA LEU A 182 34.39 -8.77 21.77
C LEU A 182 33.62 -8.35 23.04
N ILE A 183 33.39 -9.29 23.96
CA ILE A 183 32.65 -9.04 25.22
C ILE A 183 33.61 -8.72 26.38
N GLY A 184 34.80 -9.32 26.38
CA GLY A 184 35.76 -9.26 27.50
C GLY A 184 36.78 -8.14 27.42
N THR A 185 36.92 -7.45 26.27
CA THR A 185 37.91 -6.36 26.12
C THR A 185 37.26 -5.01 25.81
N VAL A 186 37.82 -3.93 26.36
CA VAL A 186 37.40 -2.55 26.04
C VAL A 186 37.41 -2.26 24.54
N PRO A 187 38.50 -2.55 23.77
CA PRO A 187 38.49 -2.35 22.31
C PRO A 187 37.46 -3.22 21.59
N GLY A 188 37.21 -4.45 22.06
CA GLY A 188 36.14 -5.31 21.55
C GLY A 188 34.75 -4.71 21.76
N LEU A 189 34.50 -4.13 22.94
CA LEU A 189 33.22 -3.51 23.28
C LEU A 189 32.94 -2.26 22.44
N VAL A 190 33.98 -1.45 22.15
CA VAL A 190 33.88 -0.31 21.21
C VAL A 190 33.53 -0.81 19.80
N CYS A 191 34.18 -1.88 19.32
CA CYS A 191 33.87 -2.49 18.03
C CYS A 191 32.44 -3.04 17.97
N LEU A 192 31.97 -3.67 19.05
CA LEU A 192 30.62 -4.21 19.17
C LEU A 192 29.58 -3.09 19.09
N VAL A 193 29.69 -2.06 19.94
CA VAL A 193 28.75 -0.94 19.98
C VAL A 193 28.75 -0.18 18.66
N GLY A 194 29.93 0.09 18.08
CA GLY A 194 30.06 0.75 16.80
C GLY A 194 29.44 -0.05 15.65
N GLY A 195 29.73 -1.34 15.55
CA GLY A 195 29.18 -2.23 14.54
C GLY A 195 27.66 -2.40 14.65
N LEU A 196 27.14 -2.58 15.87
CA LEU A 196 25.69 -2.67 16.12
C LEU A 196 25.00 -1.34 15.78
N GLY A 197 25.62 -0.21 16.13
CA GLY A 197 25.13 1.12 15.82
C GLY A 197 25.03 1.36 14.31
N LEU A 198 26.06 0.99 13.55
CA LEU A 198 26.06 1.05 12.08
C LEU A 198 24.98 0.16 11.47
N MET A 199 24.79 -1.06 11.99
CA MET A 199 23.74 -1.98 11.52
C MET A 199 22.34 -1.41 11.79
N LEU A 200 22.09 -0.88 12.99
CA LEU A 200 20.82 -0.22 13.31
C LEU A 200 20.61 1.03 12.44
N GLY A 201 21.67 1.78 12.16
CA GLY A 201 21.68 2.90 11.22
C GLY A 201 21.30 2.48 9.79
N ALA A 202 21.92 1.42 9.27
CA ALA A 202 21.63 0.85 7.95
C ALA A 202 20.16 0.42 7.84
N VAL A 203 19.65 -0.28 8.86
CA VAL A 203 18.24 -0.70 8.94
C VAL A 203 17.31 0.49 9.02
N ALA A 204 17.63 1.50 9.83
CA ALA A 204 16.82 2.71 9.97
C ALA A 204 16.78 3.52 8.66
N TRP A 205 17.92 3.66 7.98
CA TRP A 205 18.03 4.35 6.70
C TRP A 205 17.27 3.61 5.60
N THR A 206 17.49 2.31 5.47
CA THR A 206 16.76 1.45 4.52
C THR A 206 15.25 1.54 4.74
N ARG A 207 14.78 1.48 6.00
CA ARG A 207 13.37 1.67 6.35
C ARG A 207 12.87 3.07 5.99
N ARG A 208 13.68 4.12 6.11
CA ARG A 208 13.33 5.49 5.69
C ARG A 208 13.21 5.59 4.16
N LEU A 209 14.15 5.04 3.40
CA LEU A 209 14.10 5.04 1.92
C LEU A 209 12.86 4.30 1.41
N VAL A 210 12.58 3.10 1.95
CA VAL A 210 11.39 2.31 1.58
C VAL A 210 10.09 3.02 1.96
N ARG A 211 10.06 3.77 3.07
CA ARG A 211 8.88 4.59 3.44
C ARG A 211 8.70 5.80 2.53
N GLY A 212 9.78 6.48 2.15
CA GLY A 212 9.75 7.62 1.23
C GLY A 212 9.35 7.23 -0.19
N ALA A 213 9.65 5.99 -0.59
CA ALA A 213 9.20 5.41 -1.86
C ALA A 213 7.79 4.79 -1.80
N GLY A 214 7.03 5.00 -0.71
CA GLY A 214 5.68 4.46 -0.54
C GLY A 214 4.73 4.86 -1.68
N PRO A 215 3.71 4.05 -2.02
CA PRO A 215 2.79 4.36 -3.11
C PRO A 215 2.18 5.74 -2.92
N GLY A 216 1.99 6.48 -4.03
CA GLY A 216 1.46 7.84 -4.04
C GLY A 216 -0.03 7.85 -3.67
N ASP A 217 -0.86 8.57 -4.44
CA ASP A 217 -2.31 8.47 -4.32
C ASP A 217 -2.74 6.98 -4.26
N PRO A 218 -3.45 6.54 -3.21
CA PRO A 218 -3.83 5.13 -3.07
C PRO A 218 -4.91 4.68 -4.05
N ALA A 219 -5.62 5.62 -4.70
CA ALA A 219 -6.67 5.36 -5.69
C ALA A 219 -6.65 6.40 -6.83
N PRO A 220 -5.59 6.42 -7.66
CA PRO A 220 -5.45 7.39 -8.74
C PRO A 220 -6.59 7.28 -9.75
N GLY A 221 -7.14 8.43 -10.14
CA GLY A 221 -8.26 8.51 -11.09
C GLY A 221 -9.64 8.20 -10.50
N LEU A 222 -9.74 7.72 -9.25
CA LEU A 222 -11.02 7.31 -8.66
C LEU A 222 -12.04 8.46 -8.61
N ALA A 223 -11.63 9.67 -8.25
CA ALA A 223 -12.54 10.82 -8.21
C ALA A 223 -13.13 11.16 -9.60
N LEU A 224 -12.36 10.96 -10.67
CA LEU A 224 -12.81 11.15 -12.05
C LEU A 224 -13.76 10.03 -12.49
N ASP A 225 -13.46 8.77 -12.13
CA ASP A 225 -14.37 7.63 -12.37
C ASP A 225 -15.71 7.86 -11.65
N LEU A 226 -15.68 8.27 -10.38
CA LEU A 226 -16.89 8.54 -9.59
C LEU A 226 -17.69 9.73 -10.16
N LEU A 227 -17.02 10.77 -10.66
CA LEU A 227 -17.71 11.86 -11.35
C LEU A 227 -18.35 11.39 -12.65
N ALA A 228 -17.69 10.52 -13.42
CA ALA A 228 -18.29 9.90 -14.60
C ALA A 228 -19.52 9.04 -14.24
N VAL A 229 -19.46 8.29 -13.13
CA VAL A 229 -20.61 7.55 -12.57
C VAL A 229 -21.74 8.52 -12.17
N ALA A 230 -21.43 9.61 -11.47
CA ALA A 230 -22.42 10.60 -11.07
C ALA A 230 -23.15 11.22 -12.28
N LEU A 231 -22.40 11.55 -13.34
CA LEU A 231 -22.95 12.10 -14.59
C LEU A 231 -23.77 11.07 -15.38
N ALA A 232 -23.44 9.78 -15.30
CA ALA A 232 -24.23 8.72 -15.93
C ALA A 232 -25.64 8.59 -15.34
N GLY A 233 -25.84 9.07 -14.10
CA GLY A 233 -27.16 9.18 -13.47
C GLY A 233 -28.00 10.37 -13.96
N GLY A 234 -27.48 11.21 -14.87
CA GLY A 234 -28.20 12.35 -15.44
C GLY A 234 -28.14 13.64 -14.61
N GLY A 235 -27.34 13.67 -13.54
CA GLY A 235 -27.15 14.87 -12.71
C GLY A 235 -26.31 15.97 -13.39
N SER A 236 -26.42 17.20 -12.86
CA SER A 236 -25.54 18.30 -13.28
C SER A 236 -24.08 18.07 -12.84
N ILE A 237 -23.13 18.69 -13.55
CA ILE A 237 -21.69 18.61 -13.21
C ILE A 237 -21.42 19.11 -11.79
N GLY A 238 -22.01 20.25 -11.40
CA GLY A 238 -21.86 20.82 -10.06
C GLY A 238 -22.40 19.88 -8.98
N GLY A 239 -23.63 19.38 -9.13
CA GLY A 239 -24.22 18.44 -8.18
C GLY A 239 -23.49 17.10 -8.16
N GLY A 240 -22.94 16.64 -9.29
CA GLY A 240 -22.12 15.44 -9.36
C GLY A 240 -20.84 15.59 -8.54
N ARG A 241 -20.14 16.73 -8.67
CA ARG A 241 -18.93 17.05 -7.91
C ARG A 241 -19.19 17.11 -6.41
N GLU A 242 -20.28 17.74 -5.97
CA GLU A 242 -20.65 17.79 -4.55
C GLU A 242 -20.91 16.40 -3.96
N ARG A 243 -21.68 15.56 -4.65
CA ARG A 243 -21.95 14.17 -4.22
C ARG A 243 -20.66 13.35 -4.13
N VAL A 244 -19.77 13.47 -5.12
CA VAL A 244 -18.48 12.76 -5.12
C VAL A 244 -17.60 13.24 -3.97
N LEU A 245 -17.51 14.54 -3.70
CA LEU A 245 -16.74 15.07 -2.56
C LEU A 245 -17.29 14.58 -1.23
N ALA A 246 -18.62 14.59 -1.05
CA ALA A 246 -19.27 14.09 0.14
C ALA A 246 -18.98 12.60 0.36
N ALA A 247 -19.14 11.77 -0.69
CA ALA A 247 -18.88 10.33 -0.62
C ALA A 247 -17.40 10.01 -0.34
N LEU A 248 -16.46 10.74 -0.97
CA LEU A 248 -15.02 10.57 -0.71
C LEU A 248 -14.65 10.97 0.72
N ALA A 249 -15.22 12.07 1.24
CA ALA A 249 -15.00 12.51 2.61
C ALA A 249 -15.55 11.50 3.62
N GLU A 250 -16.77 11.00 3.41
CA GLU A 250 -17.41 9.96 4.23
C GLU A 250 -16.56 8.68 4.27
N CYS A 251 -15.98 8.28 3.14
CA CYS A 251 -15.18 7.07 3.01
C CYS A 251 -13.70 7.25 3.42
N GLY A 252 -13.30 8.45 3.85
CA GLY A 252 -11.93 8.77 4.25
C GLY A 252 -10.92 8.69 3.11
N LEU A 253 -11.34 9.06 1.89
CA LEU A 253 -10.51 9.08 0.68
C LEU A 253 -10.06 10.53 0.39
N ALA A 254 -8.84 10.86 0.83
CA ALA A 254 -8.30 12.22 0.82
C ALA A 254 -7.99 12.81 -0.58
N SER A 255 -7.96 11.98 -1.63
CA SER A 255 -7.52 12.39 -2.98
C SER A 255 -8.57 13.15 -3.79
N GLY A 256 -9.76 13.43 -3.22
CA GLY A 256 -10.90 14.00 -3.94
C GLY A 256 -10.73 15.45 -4.44
N PRO A 257 -10.45 16.43 -3.56
CA PRO A 257 -10.44 17.85 -3.94
C PRO A 257 -9.45 18.24 -5.06
N PRO A 258 -8.16 17.85 -5.01
CA PRO A 258 -7.23 18.21 -6.08
C PRO A 258 -7.51 17.46 -7.39
N ALA A 259 -7.98 16.21 -7.33
CA ALA A 259 -8.33 15.43 -8.52
C ALA A 259 -9.57 16.00 -9.24
N LEU A 260 -10.56 16.50 -8.49
CA LEU A 260 -11.74 17.15 -9.04
C LEU A 260 -11.44 18.54 -9.61
N ALA A 261 -10.49 19.28 -9.04
CA ALA A 261 -9.99 20.52 -9.64
C ALA A 261 -9.31 20.25 -10.99
N ALA A 262 -8.57 19.14 -11.11
CA ALA A 262 -7.96 18.71 -12.37
C ALA A 262 -8.96 18.26 -13.44
N ALA A 263 -10.23 18.03 -13.06
CA ALA A 263 -11.30 17.70 -14.01
C ALA A 263 -11.82 18.93 -14.78
N GLU A 264 -11.63 20.14 -14.26
CA GLU A 264 -12.21 21.37 -14.81
C GLU A 264 -11.83 21.61 -16.29
N PRO A 265 -10.55 21.46 -16.72
CA PRO A 265 -10.18 21.61 -18.12
C PRO A 265 -10.87 20.58 -19.04
N VAL A 266 -11.09 19.37 -18.52
CA VAL A 266 -11.70 18.25 -19.24
C VAL A 266 -13.20 18.53 -19.45
N LEU A 267 -13.85 19.08 -18.43
CA LEU A 267 -15.26 19.48 -18.48
C LEU A 267 -15.45 20.70 -19.39
N ALA A 268 -14.55 21.69 -19.32
CA ALA A 268 -14.54 22.82 -20.24
C ALA A 268 -14.39 22.35 -21.70
N LEU A 269 -13.45 21.43 -21.97
CA LEU A 269 -13.27 20.83 -23.30
C LEU A 269 -14.53 20.09 -23.78
N SER A 270 -15.15 19.28 -22.90
CA SER A 270 -16.42 18.60 -23.19
C SER A 270 -17.51 19.59 -23.60
N SER A 271 -17.65 20.69 -22.84
CA SER A 271 -18.66 21.71 -23.12
C SER A 271 -18.42 22.46 -24.43
N ALA A 272 -17.16 22.77 -24.75
CA ALA A 272 -16.78 23.46 -25.97
C ALA A 272 -16.90 22.56 -27.22
N ALA A 273 -16.59 21.26 -27.09
CA ALA A 273 -16.57 20.31 -28.20
C ALA A 273 -17.88 19.52 -28.37
N GLY A 274 -18.82 19.61 -27.44
CA GLY A 274 -20.07 18.84 -27.46
C GLY A 274 -19.91 17.33 -27.26
N VAL A 275 -18.78 16.88 -26.70
CA VAL A 275 -18.47 15.45 -26.49
C VAL A 275 -18.92 15.00 -25.10
N PRO A 276 -19.46 13.78 -24.91
CA PRO A 276 -19.89 13.31 -23.59
C PRO A 276 -18.79 13.34 -22.52
N ALA A 277 -18.97 14.18 -21.48
CA ALA A 277 -18.02 14.39 -20.39
C ALA A 277 -17.58 13.08 -19.71
N GLY A 278 -18.50 12.14 -19.50
CA GLY A 278 -18.20 10.86 -18.86
C GLY A 278 -17.14 10.02 -19.59
N ARG A 279 -17.05 10.09 -20.93
CA ARG A 279 -16.00 9.37 -21.68
C ARG A 279 -14.64 10.03 -21.48
N LEU A 280 -14.59 11.36 -21.51
CA LEU A 280 -13.35 12.12 -21.31
C LEU A 280 -12.83 11.96 -19.88
N LEU A 281 -13.72 11.98 -18.87
CA LEU A 281 -13.36 11.74 -17.48
C LEU A 281 -12.76 10.34 -17.25
N ARG A 282 -13.35 9.29 -17.84
CA ARG A 282 -12.81 7.92 -17.77
C ARG A 282 -11.44 7.81 -18.46
N SER A 283 -11.26 8.48 -19.60
CA SER A 283 -9.98 8.54 -20.29
C SER A 283 -8.91 9.21 -19.41
N GLU A 284 -9.23 10.34 -18.79
CA GLU A 284 -8.34 11.03 -17.86
C GLU A 284 -8.06 10.25 -16.58
N ALA A 285 -9.06 9.51 -16.08
CA ALA A 285 -8.88 8.59 -14.96
C ALA A 285 -7.87 7.47 -15.33
N ALA A 286 -8.00 6.89 -16.51
CA ALA A 286 -7.05 5.89 -17.02
C ALA A 286 -5.64 6.48 -17.21
N LEU A 287 -5.53 7.69 -17.76
CA LEU A 287 -4.25 8.41 -17.88
C LEU A 287 -3.63 8.69 -16.51
N ALA A 288 -4.42 9.09 -15.52
CA ALA A 288 -3.96 9.31 -14.16
C ALA A 288 -3.42 8.00 -13.53
N ARG A 289 -4.11 6.87 -13.74
CA ARG A 289 -3.63 5.54 -13.32
C ARG A 289 -2.30 5.16 -13.98
N VAL A 290 -2.18 5.37 -15.29
CA VAL A 290 -0.94 5.08 -16.05
C VAL A 290 0.22 5.95 -15.57
N ARG A 291 0.01 7.26 -15.40
CA ARG A 291 1.03 8.19 -14.88
C ARG A 291 1.48 7.78 -13.47
N ALA A 292 0.53 7.52 -12.58
CA ALA A 292 0.82 7.07 -11.22
C ALA A 292 1.60 5.75 -11.18
N ALA A 293 1.27 4.80 -12.07
CA ALA A 293 2.00 3.54 -12.21
C ALA A 293 3.44 3.76 -12.71
N SER A 294 3.64 4.61 -13.72
CA SER A 294 4.95 4.96 -14.24
C SER A 294 5.83 5.65 -13.20
N GLU A 295 5.30 6.66 -12.50
CA GLU A 295 6.00 7.33 -11.40
C GLU A 295 6.35 6.38 -10.26
N ALA A 296 5.47 5.42 -9.95
CA ALA A 296 5.73 4.42 -8.93
C ALA A 296 6.83 3.43 -9.35
N ARG A 297 6.87 3.02 -10.63
CA ARG A 297 7.96 2.20 -11.20
C ARG A 297 9.29 2.93 -11.17
N GLU A 298 9.30 4.20 -11.55
CA GLU A 298 10.52 5.02 -11.50
C GLU A 298 11.05 5.16 -10.07
N ARG A 299 10.18 5.46 -9.10
CA ARG A 299 10.55 5.51 -7.68
C ARG A 299 11.06 4.17 -7.17
N ALA A 300 10.47 3.06 -7.61
CA ALA A 300 10.94 1.72 -7.27
C ALA A 300 12.33 1.42 -7.86
N ALA A 301 12.60 1.81 -9.12
CA ALA A 301 13.91 1.66 -9.74
C ALA A 301 14.98 2.51 -9.03
N ARG A 302 14.68 3.78 -8.74
CA ARG A 302 15.56 4.67 -7.95
C ARG A 302 15.81 4.12 -6.55
N LEU A 303 14.80 3.54 -5.91
CA LEU A 303 14.96 2.86 -4.62
C LEU A 303 15.94 1.69 -4.72
N GLY A 304 15.84 0.86 -5.76
CA GLY A 304 16.76 -0.25 -6.01
C GLY A 304 18.23 0.17 -6.01
N VAL A 305 18.55 1.28 -6.67
CA VAL A 305 19.91 1.84 -6.72
C VAL A 305 20.31 2.48 -5.39
N THR A 306 19.43 3.31 -4.81
CA THR A 306 19.73 4.04 -3.56
C THR A 306 19.84 3.13 -2.33
N LEU A 307 19.30 1.91 -2.39
CA LEU A 307 19.49 0.88 -1.36
C LEU A 307 20.94 0.39 -1.25
N LEU A 308 21.77 0.58 -2.29
CA LEU A 308 23.19 0.22 -2.25
C LEU A 308 24.00 1.15 -1.33
N LEU A 309 23.57 2.41 -1.17
CA LEU A 309 24.28 3.41 -0.37
C LEU A 309 24.34 3.09 1.13
N PRO A 310 23.22 2.83 1.85
CA PRO A 310 23.29 2.44 3.25
C PRO A 310 24.00 1.09 3.44
N LEU A 311 23.95 0.21 2.43
CA LEU A 311 24.65 -1.07 2.46
C LEU A 311 26.17 -0.84 2.42
N GLY A 312 26.67 -0.07 1.46
CA GLY A 312 28.10 0.21 1.32
C GLY A 312 28.66 1.03 2.49
N VAL A 313 27.97 2.10 2.89
CA VAL A 313 28.47 3.05 3.90
C VAL A 313 28.35 2.50 5.33
N CYS A 314 27.37 1.63 5.62
CA CYS A 314 27.18 1.13 6.98
C CYS A 314 27.51 -0.35 7.15
N VAL A 315 27.18 -1.23 6.20
CA VAL A 315 27.38 -2.69 6.37
C VAL A 315 28.84 -3.07 6.19
N LEU A 316 29.57 -2.46 5.25
CA LEU A 316 30.99 -2.78 5.04
C LEU A 316 31.86 -2.35 6.25
N PRO A 317 31.71 -1.14 6.81
CA PRO A 317 32.41 -0.80 8.05
C PRO A 317 31.95 -1.62 9.26
N ALA A 318 30.67 -1.98 9.35
CA ALA A 318 30.18 -2.86 10.41
C ALA A 318 30.80 -4.26 10.32
N PHE A 319 30.95 -4.81 9.11
CA PHE A 319 31.64 -6.08 8.88
C PHE A 319 33.10 -6.01 9.31
N LEU A 320 33.82 -4.93 8.99
CA LEU A 320 35.21 -4.75 9.42
C LEU A 320 35.32 -4.66 10.94
N LEU A 321 34.45 -3.89 11.59
CA LEU A 321 34.44 -3.74 13.05
C LEU A 321 34.04 -5.01 13.79
N LEU A 322 33.04 -5.75 13.31
CA LEU A 322 32.53 -6.93 14.00
C LEU A 322 33.29 -8.21 13.66
N GLY A 323 33.80 -8.33 12.43
CA GLY A 323 34.50 -9.52 11.95
C GLY A 323 36.01 -9.39 12.03
N VAL A 324 36.59 -8.45 11.29
CA VAL A 324 38.04 -8.39 11.05
C VAL A 324 38.81 -7.86 12.25
N ALA A 325 38.36 -6.76 12.86
CA ALA A 325 39.07 -6.13 13.97
C ALA A 325 39.24 -7.06 15.20
N PRO A 326 38.20 -7.78 15.68
CA PRO A 326 38.35 -8.67 16.83
C PRO A 326 39.25 -9.87 16.53
N MET A 327 39.21 -10.41 15.30
CA MET A 327 40.13 -11.47 14.88
C MET A 327 41.59 -10.98 14.93
N MET A 328 41.87 -9.78 14.43
CA MET A 328 43.21 -9.20 14.50
C MET A 328 43.66 -8.98 15.95
N ILE A 329 42.77 -8.48 16.82
CA ILE A 329 43.06 -8.33 18.25
C ILE A 329 43.35 -9.69 18.91
N SER A 330 42.56 -10.72 18.61
CA SER A 330 42.76 -12.08 19.12
C SER A 330 44.13 -12.64 18.72
N VAL A 331 44.52 -12.46 17.46
CA VAL A 331 45.84 -12.90 16.97
C VAL A 331 46.95 -12.17 17.70
N LEU A 332 46.89 -10.84 17.78
CA LEU A 332 47.90 -10.04 18.48
C LEU A 332 48.04 -10.47 19.95
N LEU A 333 46.92 -10.61 20.68
CA LEU A 333 46.93 -11.05 22.07
C LEU A 333 47.54 -12.45 22.22
N SER A 334 47.24 -13.39 21.31
CA SER A 334 47.81 -14.75 21.34
C SER A 334 49.31 -14.76 21.07
N THR A 335 49.80 -13.92 20.16
CA THR A 335 51.23 -13.81 19.85
C THR A 335 52.02 -13.21 21.00
N PHE A 336 51.49 -12.17 21.66
CA PHE A 336 52.15 -11.55 22.82
C PHE A 336 52.10 -12.44 24.07
N ALA A 337 51.07 -13.29 24.21
CA ALA A 337 50.98 -14.25 25.31
C ALA A 337 51.98 -15.42 25.17
N GLY A 338 52.33 -15.82 23.94
CA GLY A 338 53.28 -16.91 23.66
C GLY A 338 54.76 -16.55 23.80
N GLN A 339 55.10 -15.28 24.07
CA GLN A 339 56.48 -14.81 24.28
C GLN A 339 56.87 -14.62 25.77
N ARG A 340 56.02 -15.06 26.71
CA ARG A 340 56.34 -15.12 28.15
C ARG A 340 56.45 -16.56 28.60
#